data_AF-A0A960MST7-F1
#
_entry.id   AF-A0A960MST7-F1
#
_cell.length_a   1.000
_cell.length_b   1.000
_cell.length_c   1.000
_cell.angle_alpha   90.00
_cell.angle_beta   90.00
_cell.angle_gamma   90.00
#
_symmetry.space_group_name_H-M   'P 1'
#
loop_
_entity.id
_entity.type
_entity.pdbx_description
1 polymer ?
#
loop_
_entity_poly.entity_id
_entity_poly.type
_entity_poly.pdbx_seq_one_letter_code
_entity_poly.pdbx_strand_id
1 'polypeptide(L)'
;KLQHVATVHDPKSGRVLEVETDEPGLQFYVGNYLPKEGLAGKDGKTYVYRGAFCLEAQTFPDSPNHPNFPSPVLRPGETYRQTTIYKLGVRK
;
A
#
# COMPACT_ATOMS: atom_id res chain seq x y z
N LYS A 1 12.58 11.52 1.50
CA LYS A 1 12.80 11.32 2.97
C LYS A 1 11.71 10.37 3.43
N LEU A 2 12.02 9.36 4.24
CA LEU A 2 10.99 8.47 4.79
C LEU A 2 10.02 9.24 5.68
N GLN A 3 8.72 9.04 5.44
CA GLN A 3 7.62 9.61 6.19
C GLN A 3 6.69 8.48 6.64
N HIS A 4 6.21 8.55 7.87
CA HIS A 4 5.11 7.71 8.33
C HIS A 4 3.82 8.13 7.62
N VAL A 5 3.17 7.18 6.94
CA VAL A 5 2.00 7.45 6.08
C VAL A 5 0.75 6.67 6.47
N ALA A 6 0.88 5.57 7.21
CA ALA A 6 -0.27 4.80 7.67
C ALA A 6 0.05 3.96 8.91
N THR A 7 -0.98 3.78 9.74
CA THR A 7 -1.04 2.76 10.79
C THR A 7 -2.30 1.94 10.61
N VAL A 8 -2.17 0.62 10.55
CA VAL A 8 -3.28 -0.33 10.60
C VAL A 8 -3.18 -1.11 11.90
N HIS A 9 -4.30 -1.23 12.60
CA HIS A 9 -4.41 -1.98 13.83
C HIS A 9 -5.60 -2.93 13.73
N ASP A 10 -5.37 -4.22 14.03
CA ASP A 10 -6.43 -5.19 14.26
C ASP A 10 -6.63 -5.38 15.76
N PRO A 11 -7.71 -4.82 16.36
CA PRO A 11 -7.95 -4.92 17.80
C PRO A 11 -8.12 -6.35 18.30
N LYS A 12 -8.54 -7.29 17.44
CA LYS A 12 -8.79 -8.68 17.86
C LYS A 12 -7.48 -9.44 18.11
N SER A 13 -6.49 -9.23 17.24
CA SER A 13 -5.18 -9.88 17.39
C SER A 13 -4.13 -9.00 18.07
N GLY A 14 -4.41 -7.70 18.24
CA GLY A 14 -3.47 -6.70 18.71
C GLY A 14 -2.38 -6.37 17.69
N ARG A 15 -2.38 -6.96 16.49
CA ARG A 15 -1.35 -6.71 15.47
C ARG A 15 -1.44 -5.27 14.97
N VAL A 16 -0.27 -4.66 14.79
CA VAL A 16 -0.11 -3.34 14.19
C VAL A 16 0.81 -3.44 12.98
N LEU A 17 0.45 -2.73 11.92
CA LEU A 17 1.30 -2.46 10.78
C LEU A 17 1.45 -0.94 10.62
N GLU A 18 2.67 -0.44 10.74
CA GLU A 18 3.00 0.94 10.39
C GLU A 18 3.73 0.96 9.04
N VAL A 19 3.42 1.94 8.19
CA VAL A 19 4.02 2.11 6.87
C VAL A 19 4.78 3.42 6.85
N GLU A 20 6.06 3.35 6.47
CA GLU A 20 6.87 4.51 6.12
C GLU A 20 7.29 4.42 4.66
N THR A 21 7.29 5.54 3.94
CA THR A 21 7.77 5.58 2.55
C THR A 21 8.38 6.93 2.21
N ASP A 22 9.22 6.97 1.17
CA ASP A 22 9.68 8.21 0.54
C ASP A 22 8.91 8.59 -0.74
N GLU A 23 7.91 7.79 -1.13
CA GLU A 23 6.95 8.14 -2.19
C GLU A 23 5.99 9.25 -1.73
N PRO A 24 5.48 10.08 -2.66
CA PRO A 24 4.59 11.18 -2.33
C PRO A 24 3.14 10.71 -2.07
N GLY A 25 2.75 9.51 -2.51
CA GLY A 25 1.39 8.99 -2.42
C GLY A 25 1.30 7.58 -1.84
N LEU A 26 0.13 7.27 -1.30
CA LEU A 26 -0.23 5.94 -0.81
C LEU A 26 -1.65 5.59 -1.28
N GLN A 27 -1.78 4.65 -2.21
CA GLN A 27 -3.08 4.14 -2.63
C GLN A 27 -3.62 3.18 -1.57
N PHE A 28 -4.84 3.44 -1.08
CA PHE A 28 -5.55 2.54 -0.19
C PHE A 28 -6.69 1.86 -0.93
N TYR A 29 -6.50 0.56 -1.22
CA TYR A 29 -7.50 -0.27 -1.87
C TYR A 29 -8.05 -1.28 -0.87
N VAL A 30 -9.37 -1.30 -0.69
CA VAL A 30 -10.04 -2.12 0.34
C VAL A 30 -10.61 -3.43 -0.22
N GLY A 31 -10.00 -4.01 -1.26
CA GLY A 31 -10.43 -5.32 -1.77
C GLY A 31 -11.80 -5.33 -2.47
N ASN A 32 -12.20 -4.22 -3.10
CA ASN A 32 -13.54 -4.03 -3.68
C ASN A 32 -13.87 -4.95 -4.86
N TYR A 33 -12.88 -5.54 -5.52
CA TYR A 33 -13.07 -6.44 -6.66
C TYR A 33 -12.75 -7.90 -6.34
N LEU A 34 -12.54 -8.23 -5.07
CA LEU A 34 -12.55 -9.64 -4.66
C LEU A 34 -13.97 -10.21 -4.87
N PRO A 35 -14.10 -11.39 -5.51
CA PRO A 35 -15.39 -11.96 -5.85
C PRO A 35 -16.24 -12.17 -4.60
N LYS A 36 -17.56 -11.97 -4.72
CA LYS A 36 -18.49 -12.12 -3.59
C LYS A 36 -18.66 -13.59 -3.21
N GLU A 37 -18.65 -14.45 -4.22
CA GLU A 37 -18.59 -15.91 -4.13
C GLU A 37 -17.28 -16.42 -3.51
N GLY A 38 -16.27 -15.55 -3.42
CA GLY A 38 -14.98 -15.84 -2.83
C GLY A 38 -14.00 -16.51 -3.79
N LEU A 39 -12.72 -16.26 -3.56
CA LEU A 39 -11.61 -16.85 -4.32
C LEU A 39 -10.88 -17.87 -3.43
N ALA A 40 -10.51 -19.02 -4.00
CA ALA A 40 -9.68 -19.99 -3.30
C ALA A 40 -8.34 -19.36 -2.88
N GLY A 41 -8.04 -19.41 -1.59
CA GLY A 41 -6.83 -18.87 -0.98
C GLY A 41 -5.95 -19.94 -0.35
N LYS A 42 -4.90 -19.49 0.34
CA LYS A 42 -3.95 -20.38 1.03
C LYS A 42 -4.61 -21.07 2.23
N ASP A 43 -4.11 -22.26 2.58
CA ASP A 43 -4.53 -23.02 3.77
C ASP A 43 -6.04 -23.24 3.87
N GLY A 44 -6.70 -23.47 2.73
CA GLY A 44 -8.15 -23.69 2.65
C GLY A 44 -8.98 -22.45 2.98
N LYS A 45 -8.37 -21.26 3.07
CA LYS A 45 -9.10 -19.99 3.25
C LYS A 45 -9.74 -19.54 1.95
N THR A 46 -10.85 -18.83 2.08
CA THR A 46 -11.49 -18.13 0.96
C THR A 46 -11.21 -16.64 1.10
N TYR A 47 -10.69 -16.01 0.06
CA TYR A 47 -10.56 -14.55 0.00
C TYR A 47 -11.90 -13.96 -0.42
N VAL A 48 -12.54 -13.24 0.50
CA VAL A 48 -13.89 -12.67 0.32
C VAL A 48 -13.83 -11.20 -0.07
N TYR A 49 -14.94 -10.68 -0.61
CA TYR A 49 -15.16 -9.24 -0.81
C TYR A 49 -14.77 -8.43 0.43
N ARG A 50 -13.83 -7.48 0.27
CA ARG A 50 -13.25 -6.66 1.36
C ARG A 50 -12.62 -7.45 2.51
N GLY A 51 -12.18 -8.69 2.25
CA GLY A 51 -11.46 -9.52 3.23
C GLY A 51 -9.99 -9.14 3.42
N ALA A 52 -9.47 -8.22 2.61
CA ALA A 52 -8.10 -7.72 2.64
C ALA A 52 -8.04 -6.29 2.11
N PHE A 53 -6.90 -5.65 2.29
CA PHE A 53 -6.60 -4.31 1.77
C PHE A 53 -5.17 -4.23 1.25
N CYS A 54 -4.88 -3.19 0.46
CA CYS A 54 -3.56 -2.85 -0.05
C CYS A 54 -3.19 -1.43 0.39
N LEU A 55 -1.91 -1.22 0.67
CA LEU A 55 -1.29 0.09 0.94
C LEU A 55 -0.10 0.22 -0.01
N GLU A 56 -0.35 0.85 -1.16
CA GLU A 56 0.59 0.88 -2.30
C GLU A 56 1.27 2.25 -2.34
N ALA A 57 2.52 2.31 -1.88
CA ALA A 57 3.32 3.53 -1.90
C ALA A 57 3.79 3.82 -3.33
N GLN A 58 3.46 5.00 -3.85
CA GLN A 58 3.69 5.34 -5.25
C GLN A 58 3.64 6.84 -5.52
N THR A 59 4.08 7.23 -6.70
CA THR A 59 3.78 8.54 -7.29
C THR A 59 2.29 8.62 -7.64
N PHE A 60 1.72 9.83 -7.73
CA PHE A 60 0.28 9.96 -7.91
C PHE A 60 -0.21 9.29 -9.21
N PRO A 61 -1.39 8.63 -9.19
CA PRO A 61 -2.01 8.15 -10.41
C PRO A 61 -2.12 9.28 -11.44
N ASP A 62 -1.90 8.93 -12.70
CA ASP A 62 -1.97 9.86 -13.84
C ASP A 62 -0.93 11.01 -13.84
N SER A 63 0.11 10.93 -13.00
CA SER A 63 1.18 11.95 -12.98
C SER A 63 1.85 12.26 -14.32
N PRO A 64 2.00 11.32 -15.29
CA PRO A 64 2.52 11.68 -16.61
C PRO A 64 1.70 12.76 -17.35
N ASN A 65 0.41 12.88 -17.06
CA ASN A 65 -0.52 13.81 -17.70
C ASN A 65 -0.80 15.07 -16.87
N HIS A 66 -0.30 15.14 -15.64
CA HIS A 66 -0.54 16.24 -14.70
C HIS A 66 0.78 16.94 -14.33
N PRO A 67 1.15 18.05 -15.00
CA PRO A 67 2.46 18.70 -14.83
C PRO A 67 2.68 19.31 -13.43
N ASN A 68 1.62 19.46 -12.64
CA ASN A 68 1.67 19.90 -11.24
C ASN A 68 1.86 18.76 -10.23
N PHE A 69 1.86 17.50 -10.67
CA PHE A 69 2.14 16.33 -9.82
C PHE A 69 3.65 16.02 -9.80
N PRO A 70 4.12 15.26 -8.80
CA PRO A 70 5.49 14.75 -8.81
C PRO A 70 5.75 13.97 -10.11
N SER A 71 6.84 14.29 -10.80
CA SER A 71 7.13 13.68 -12.09
C SER A 71 7.54 12.21 -11.93
N PRO A 72 6.95 11.28 -12.68
CA PRO A 72 7.36 9.86 -12.68
C PRO A 72 8.46 9.57 -13.71
N VAL A 73 8.99 10.59 -14.39
CA VAL A 73 9.94 10.42 -15.50
C VAL A 73 11.35 10.18 -14.95
N LEU A 74 11.98 9.10 -15.41
CA LEU A 74 13.41 8.84 -15.24
C LEU A 74 14.13 9.07 -16.57
N ARG A 75 15.23 9.83 -16.57
CA ARG A 75 16.04 10.15 -17.76
C ARG A 75 17.33 9.32 -17.82
N PRO A 76 17.95 9.18 -19.02
CA PRO A 76 19.24 8.51 -19.13
C PRO A 76 20.28 9.09 -18.18
N GLY A 77 20.95 8.23 -17.42
CA GLY A 77 21.96 8.61 -16.42
C GLY A 77 21.41 8.92 -15.02
N GLU A 78 20.09 9.04 -14.86
CA GLU A 78 19.47 9.19 -13.54
C GLU A 78 19.29 7.83 -12.84
N THR A 79 19.16 7.87 -11.52
CA THR A 79 18.86 6.68 -10.70
C THR A 79 17.52 6.88 -10.01
N TYR A 80 16.56 5.99 -10.29
CA TYR A 80 15.35 5.89 -9.49
C TYR A 80 15.64 5.08 -8.23
N ARG A 81 15.24 5.62 -7.07
CA ARG A 81 15.31 4.92 -5.79
C ARG A 81 14.07 5.25 -4.99
N GLN A 82 13.40 4.19 -4.54
CA GLN A 82 12.26 4.23 -3.64
C GLN A 82 12.57 3.39 -2.40
N THR A 83 12.04 3.77 -1.25
CA THR A 83 12.03 2.93 -0.04
C THR A 83 10.64 2.95 0.61
N THR A 84 10.10 1.76 0.88
CA THR A 84 8.93 1.56 1.74
C THR A 84 9.28 0.58 2.84
N ILE A 85 8.91 0.90 4.08
CA ILE A 85 9.15 0.10 5.28
C ILE A 85 7.80 -0.29 5.88
N TYR A 86 7.61 -1.59 6.06
CA TYR A 86 6.47 -2.17 6.77
C TYR A 86 6.93 -2.60 8.17
N LYS A 87 6.57 -1.84 9.20
CA LYS A 87 6.91 -2.14 10.60
C LYS A 87 5.77 -2.92 11.24
N LEU A 88 6.04 -4.19 11.56
CA LEU A 88 5.10 -5.05 12.24
C LEU A 88 5.30 -4.94 13.76
N GLY A 89 4.19 -4.82 14.48
CA GLY A 89 4.19 -4.72 15.94
C GLY A 89 2.93 -5.32 16.56
N VAL A 90 2.84 -5.18 17.88
CA VAL A 90 1.67 -5.56 18.68
C VAL A 90 1.35 -4.47 19.68
N ARG A 91 0.07 -4.12 19.79
CA ARG A 91 -0.48 -3.22 20.80
C ARG A 91 -1.24 -4.05 21.83
N LYS A 92 -0.85 -3.92 23.09
CA LYS A 92 -1.54 -4.54 24.23
C LYS A 92 -2.76 -3.73 24.64
#